data_AF-R0KGI1-F1
#
_entry.id   AF-R0KGI1-F1
#
_cell.length_a   1.000
_cell.length_b   1.000
_cell.length_c   1.000
_cell.angle_alpha   90.00
_cell.angle_beta   90.00
_cell.angle_gamma   90.00
#
_symmetry.space_group_name_H-M   'P 1'
#
loop_
_entity.id
_entity.type
_entity.pdbx_description
1 polymer ?
#
loop_
_entity_poly.entity_id
_entity_poly.type
_entity_poly.pdbx_seq_one_letter_code
_entity_poly.pdbx_strand_id
1 'polypeptide(L)'
;MTNSSAPEKESSGNASQSQLINASPFKRCVTLLAIKLLRRFRKRKGAVLFLSEKVCVKYGACANLSEASAMKFIAKHTSIPVPRVYCTFTHRGEAYIVMERIHGKPVGSAWFKRSEESRAKLLDQLKKMVEEMRRISPPDNIGVANVDSGPLCDPRLPGTSDFFGPFKTVQDFHRHLRGGVEAHPDHQADISELISSQESIPSDLVFTHGDLSSLNILASGDEIAGIIDWETAGWYPYYWEYTSAWNVNPQNEFWRGEVDKFIQPLPKELAMEKLRWKYFGAF
;
A
#
# COMPACT_ATOMS: atom_id res chain seq x y z
N MET A 1 43.80 1.34 34.01
CA MET A 1 43.69 1.95 32.67
C MET A 1 42.41 1.43 32.05
N THR A 2 41.36 2.24 32.16
CA THR A 2 39.99 1.93 31.74
C THR A 2 39.79 2.46 30.32
N ASN A 3 39.77 1.57 29.32
CA ASN A 3 39.39 1.93 27.96
C ASN A 3 37.86 1.90 27.85
N SER A 4 37.27 3.09 27.90
CA SER A 4 35.88 3.35 27.53
C SER A 4 35.86 3.61 26.02
N SER A 5 35.34 2.65 25.25
CA SER A 5 35.02 2.84 23.83
C SER A 5 33.61 3.42 23.74
N ALA A 6 33.52 4.68 23.31
CA ALA A 6 32.27 5.36 23.01
C ALA A 6 31.57 4.69 21.81
N PRO A 7 30.23 4.64 21.77
CA PRO A 7 29.51 4.13 20.62
C PRO A 7 29.56 5.15 19.47
N GLU A 8 29.93 4.67 18.30
CA GLU A 8 29.87 5.42 17.05
C GLU A 8 28.42 5.87 16.79
N LYS A 9 28.26 7.17 16.55
CA LYS A 9 27.00 7.77 16.11
C LYS A 9 26.65 7.21 14.74
N GLU A 10 25.64 6.36 14.67
CA GLU A 10 24.95 6.06 13.43
C GLU A 10 24.44 7.37 12.81
N SER A 11 24.94 7.65 11.62
CA SER A 11 24.50 8.71 10.73
C SER A 11 23.05 8.45 10.33
N SER A 12 22.11 9.14 10.98
CA SER A 12 20.71 9.21 10.57
C SER A 12 20.61 9.77 9.14
N GLY A 13 20.40 8.90 8.16
CA GLY A 13 19.98 9.30 6.82
C GLY A 13 18.65 10.06 6.94
N ASN A 14 18.60 11.27 6.39
CA ASN A 14 17.40 12.09 6.33
C ASN A 14 16.29 11.33 5.59
N ALA A 15 15.37 10.70 6.31
CA ALA A 15 14.11 10.25 5.74
C ALA A 15 13.36 11.49 5.22
N SER A 16 13.12 11.55 3.92
CA SER A 16 12.34 12.62 3.29
C SER A 16 10.90 12.57 3.79
N GLN A 17 10.47 13.65 4.44
CA GLN A 17 9.09 13.79 4.88
C GLN A 17 8.20 14.16 3.68
N SER A 18 7.08 13.45 3.52
CA SER A 18 6.06 13.73 2.50
C SER A 18 5.58 15.19 2.60
N GLN A 19 5.51 15.86 1.44
CA GLN A 19 5.17 17.28 1.39
C GLN A 19 3.67 17.54 1.51
N LEU A 20 3.33 18.69 2.12
CA LEU A 20 1.96 19.19 2.15
C LEU A 20 1.51 19.65 0.77
N ILE A 21 0.27 19.33 0.40
CA ILE A 21 -0.33 19.68 -0.89
C ILE A 21 -1.37 20.77 -0.65
N ASN A 22 -1.20 21.96 -1.25
CA ASN A 22 -2.20 23.03 -1.27
C ASN A 22 -2.77 23.40 0.13
N ALA A 23 -1.94 23.36 1.17
CA ALA A 23 -2.33 23.48 2.58
C ALA A 23 -2.54 24.94 3.05
N SER A 24 -3.42 25.72 2.40
CA SER A 24 -3.68 27.08 2.86
C SER A 24 -4.41 27.10 4.22
N PRO A 25 -4.15 28.07 5.12
CA PRO A 25 -4.85 28.20 6.39
C PRO A 25 -6.38 28.24 6.23
N PHE A 26 -6.84 28.88 5.16
CA PHE A 26 -8.25 28.93 4.78
C PHE A 26 -8.82 27.54 4.50
N LYS A 27 -8.19 26.75 3.61
CA LYS A 27 -8.66 25.39 3.28
C LYS A 27 -8.68 24.48 4.50
N ARG A 28 -7.66 24.56 5.34
CA ARG A 28 -7.60 23.83 6.61
C ARG A 28 -8.77 24.18 7.53
N CYS A 29 -9.03 25.47 7.73
CA CYS A 29 -10.13 25.93 8.59
C CYS A 29 -11.49 25.46 8.07
N VAL A 30 -11.75 25.62 6.76
CA VAL A 30 -12.99 25.20 6.11
C VAL A 30 -13.19 23.69 6.23
N THR A 31 -12.16 22.87 5.97
CA THR A 31 -12.25 21.41 6.11
C THR A 31 -12.56 21.00 7.54
N LEU A 32 -11.87 21.56 8.54
CA LEU A 32 -12.11 21.23 9.95
C LEU A 32 -13.52 21.64 10.42
N LEU A 33 -14.02 22.79 9.98
CA LEU A 33 -15.39 23.22 10.22
C LEU A 33 -16.40 22.28 9.56
N ALA A 34 -16.17 21.91 8.30
CA ALA A 34 -17.03 20.97 7.58
C ALA A 34 -17.09 19.61 8.29
N ILE A 35 -15.96 19.07 8.74
CA ILE A 35 -15.91 17.83 9.54
C ILE A 35 -16.71 18.01 10.83
N LYS A 36 -16.49 19.09 11.58
CA LYS A 36 -17.18 19.33 12.86
C LYS A 36 -18.70 19.36 12.70
N LEU A 37 -19.19 19.98 11.64
CA LEU A 37 -20.63 20.11 11.34
C LEU A 37 -21.22 18.81 10.78
N LEU A 38 -20.52 18.16 9.85
CA LEU A 38 -21.08 17.06 9.06
C LEU A 38 -20.86 15.67 9.66
N ARG A 39 -19.87 15.48 10.54
CA ARG A 39 -19.52 14.15 11.09
C ARG A 39 -20.67 13.41 11.77
N ARG A 40 -21.68 14.13 12.27
CA ARG A 40 -22.86 13.55 12.93
C ARG A 40 -23.95 13.10 11.97
N PHE A 41 -23.98 13.65 10.76
CA PHE A 41 -25.09 13.48 9.80
C PHE A 41 -24.65 12.78 8.51
N ARG A 42 -23.36 12.78 8.20
CA ARG A 42 -22.82 12.17 6.99
C ARG A 42 -22.29 10.77 7.26
N LYS A 43 -22.41 9.93 6.24
CA LYS A 43 -21.90 8.57 6.25
C LYS A 43 -20.37 8.58 6.41
N ARG A 44 -19.89 7.77 7.34
CA ARG A 44 -18.47 7.47 7.55
C ARG A 44 -18.21 6.02 7.11
N LYS A 45 -17.08 5.78 6.46
CA LYS A 45 -16.57 4.42 6.17
C LYS A 45 -15.11 4.39 6.60
N GLY A 46 -14.81 3.68 7.69
CA GLY A 46 -13.48 3.69 8.29
C GLY A 46 -12.97 5.10 8.62
N ALA A 47 -11.80 5.45 8.09
CA ALA A 47 -11.18 6.77 8.23
C ALA A 47 -11.76 7.86 7.30
N VAL A 48 -12.71 7.53 6.42
CA VAL A 48 -13.23 8.44 5.39
C VAL A 48 -14.59 9.02 5.77
N LEU A 49 -14.71 10.35 5.69
CA LEU A 49 -15.96 11.10 5.81
C LEU A 49 -16.33 11.72 4.45
N PHE A 50 -17.55 11.45 3.96
CA PHE A 50 -18.06 12.06 2.73
C PHE A 50 -18.62 13.45 3.03
N LEU A 51 -17.95 14.50 2.53
CA LEU A 51 -18.35 15.89 2.75
C LEU A 51 -19.46 16.32 1.78
N SER A 52 -19.40 15.83 0.54
CA SER A 52 -20.39 16.06 -0.51
C SER A 52 -20.47 14.88 -1.50
N GLU A 53 -21.20 15.04 -2.61
CA GLU A 53 -21.16 14.06 -3.70
C GLU A 53 -19.78 14.01 -4.36
N LYS A 54 -19.02 15.11 -4.39
CA LYS A 54 -17.74 15.17 -5.13
C LYS A 54 -16.50 15.08 -4.25
N VAL A 55 -16.63 15.26 -2.93
CA VAL A 55 -15.49 15.45 -2.03
C VAL A 55 -15.64 14.58 -0.78
N CYS A 56 -14.54 13.95 -0.40
CA CYS A 56 -14.38 13.26 0.87
C CYS A 56 -13.10 13.71 1.58
N VAL A 57 -13.00 13.36 2.86
CA VAL A 57 -11.77 13.55 3.64
C VAL A 57 -11.43 12.27 4.37
N LYS A 58 -10.19 11.80 4.20
CA LYS A 58 -9.59 10.72 5.00
C LYS A 58 -8.74 11.34 6.11
N TYR A 59 -8.94 10.90 7.35
CA TYR A 59 -8.18 11.38 8.50
C TYR A 59 -8.24 10.37 9.66
N GLY A 60 -7.24 10.45 10.55
CA GLY A 60 -7.09 9.58 11.71
C GLY A 60 -5.71 8.91 11.76
N ALA A 61 -5.54 7.95 12.68
CA ALA A 61 -4.26 7.30 12.95
C ALA A 61 -3.60 6.64 11.71
N CYS A 62 -4.40 6.07 10.82
CA CYS A 62 -3.91 5.39 9.61
C CYS A 62 -3.69 6.35 8.41
N ALA A 63 -4.12 7.61 8.51
CA ALA A 63 -3.94 8.55 7.41
C ALA A 63 -2.47 9.00 7.36
N ASN A 64 -1.81 8.78 6.23
CA ASN A 64 -0.42 9.18 6.02
C ASN A 64 -0.31 10.10 4.79
N LEU A 65 0.61 11.07 4.84
CA LEU A 65 0.78 12.02 3.73
C LEU A 65 1.34 11.35 2.47
N SER A 66 2.06 10.24 2.61
CA SER A 66 2.57 9.43 1.50
C SER A 66 1.46 8.83 0.64
N GLU A 67 0.28 8.55 1.18
CA GLU A 67 -0.90 8.09 0.41
C GLU A 67 -1.31 9.14 -0.62
N ALA A 68 -1.29 10.42 -0.23
CA ALA A 68 -1.60 11.51 -1.13
C ALA A 68 -0.51 11.74 -2.18
N SER A 69 0.77 11.57 -1.80
CA SER A 69 1.89 11.57 -2.74
C SER A 69 1.76 10.43 -3.75
N ALA A 70 1.38 9.22 -3.30
CA ALA A 70 1.22 8.04 -4.16
C ALA A 70 0.11 8.25 -5.18
N MET A 71 -1.06 8.75 -4.76
CA MET A 71 -2.14 9.10 -5.70
C MET A 71 -1.70 10.14 -6.74
N LYS A 72 -0.97 11.19 -6.33
CA LYS A 72 -0.44 12.19 -7.27
C LYS A 72 0.60 11.61 -8.22
N PHE A 73 1.44 10.71 -7.72
CA PHE A 73 2.48 10.06 -8.51
C PHE A 73 1.87 9.14 -9.57
N ILE A 74 0.89 8.32 -9.19
CA ILE A 74 0.17 7.43 -10.11
C ILE A 74 -0.58 8.23 -11.16
N ALA A 75 -1.36 9.23 -10.75
CA ALA A 75 -2.10 10.10 -11.70
C ALA A 75 -1.19 10.84 -12.70
N LYS A 76 0.10 11.01 -12.37
CA LYS A 76 1.09 11.65 -13.26
C LYS A 76 1.71 10.66 -14.25
N HIS A 77 1.91 9.40 -13.85
CA HIS A 77 2.69 8.43 -14.62
C HIS A 77 1.83 7.36 -15.30
N THR A 78 0.53 7.28 -14.99
CA THR A 78 -0.39 6.28 -15.54
C THR A 78 -1.76 6.86 -15.86
N SER A 79 -2.56 6.08 -16.56
CA SER A 79 -3.99 6.31 -16.83
C SER A 79 -4.90 5.76 -15.73
N ILE A 80 -4.33 5.19 -14.66
CA ILE A 80 -5.09 4.55 -13.58
C ILE A 80 -5.96 5.61 -12.88
N PRO A 81 -7.29 5.41 -12.82
CA PRO A 81 -8.16 6.35 -12.14
C PRO A 81 -7.90 6.28 -10.63
N VAL A 82 -7.43 7.37 -10.05
CA VAL A 82 -7.19 7.53 -8.61
C VAL A 82 -7.84 8.80 -8.10
N PRO A 83 -8.20 8.91 -6.81
CA PRO A 83 -8.80 10.12 -6.28
C PRO A 83 -7.89 11.34 -6.47
N ARG A 84 -8.41 12.41 -7.09
CA ARG A 84 -7.68 13.66 -7.17
C ARG A 84 -7.52 14.27 -5.77
N VAL A 85 -6.27 14.49 -5.36
CA VAL A 85 -5.95 15.15 -4.09
C VAL A 85 -6.14 16.66 -4.20
N TYR A 86 -7.02 17.23 -3.39
CA TYR A 86 -7.29 18.67 -3.35
C TYR A 86 -6.36 19.42 -2.39
N CYS A 87 -6.18 18.88 -1.18
CA CYS A 87 -5.21 19.36 -0.22
C CYS A 87 -4.90 18.32 0.86
N THR A 88 -3.71 18.44 1.45
CA THR A 88 -3.31 17.68 2.63
C THR A 88 -2.81 18.61 3.72
N PHE A 89 -3.06 18.27 4.98
CA PHE A 89 -2.54 19.02 6.12
C PHE A 89 -2.51 18.15 7.38
N THR A 90 -1.67 18.55 8.34
CA THR A 90 -1.64 17.93 9.67
C THR A 90 -2.40 18.79 10.68
N HIS A 91 -3.23 18.20 11.53
CA HIS A 91 -3.89 18.89 12.63
C HIS A 91 -3.91 18.00 13.87
N ARG A 92 -3.36 18.51 14.98
CA ARG A 92 -3.25 17.78 16.27
C ARG A 92 -2.58 16.40 16.14
N GLY A 93 -1.54 16.31 15.30
CA GLY A 93 -0.80 15.06 15.07
C GLY A 93 -1.44 14.11 14.05
N GLU A 94 -2.64 14.39 13.54
CA GLU A 94 -3.29 13.56 12.53
C GLU A 94 -3.15 14.17 11.13
N ALA A 95 -2.92 13.33 10.12
CA ALA A 95 -2.97 13.75 8.72
C ALA A 95 -4.43 13.81 8.23
N TYR A 96 -4.69 14.77 7.35
CA TYR A 96 -5.95 14.96 6.67
C TYR A 96 -5.68 15.00 5.17
N ILE A 97 -6.38 14.16 4.42
CA ILE A 97 -6.34 14.11 2.95
C ILE A 97 -7.72 14.46 2.44
N VAL A 98 -7.86 15.65 1.86
CA VAL A 98 -9.09 16.07 1.17
C VAL A 98 -8.96 15.71 -0.29
N MET A 99 -9.87 14.89 -0.79
CA MET A 99 -9.76 14.31 -2.12
C MET A 99 -11.12 14.12 -2.79
N GLU A 100 -11.07 13.78 -4.07
CA GLU A 100 -12.23 13.42 -4.86
C GLU A 100 -12.95 12.19 -4.30
N ARG A 101 -14.28 12.28 -4.25
CA ARG A 101 -15.12 11.12 -4.00
C ARG A 101 -15.41 10.43 -5.34
N ILE A 102 -14.77 9.29 -5.56
CA ILE A 102 -15.04 8.46 -6.74
C ILE A 102 -16.43 7.83 -6.62
N HIS A 103 -17.22 7.94 -7.69
CA HIS A 103 -18.54 7.33 -7.79
C HIS A 103 -18.40 5.93 -8.39
N GLY A 104 -18.47 4.93 -7.52
CA GLY A 104 -18.43 3.54 -7.90
C GLY A 104 -18.77 2.65 -6.72
N LYS A 105 -19.01 1.37 -7.00
CA LYS A 105 -19.18 0.35 -5.95
C LYS A 105 -17.92 -0.51 -5.91
N PRO A 106 -17.45 -0.91 -4.71
CA PRO A 106 -16.39 -1.90 -4.62
C PRO A 106 -16.78 -3.17 -5.38
N VAL A 107 -15.89 -3.67 -6.24
CA VAL A 107 -16.16 -4.83 -7.10
C VAL A 107 -16.56 -6.06 -6.29
N GLY A 108 -16.05 -6.19 -5.05
CA GLY A 108 -16.42 -7.30 -4.17
C GLY A 108 -17.88 -7.29 -3.69
N SER A 109 -18.56 -6.14 -3.67
CA SER A 109 -19.92 -6.03 -3.10
C SER A 109 -21.02 -6.77 -3.91
N ALA A 110 -20.80 -7.00 -5.19
CA ALA A 110 -21.75 -7.67 -6.07
C ALA A 110 -21.07 -8.60 -7.08
N TRP A 111 -19.83 -9.02 -6.80
CA TRP A 111 -19.02 -9.82 -7.73
C TRP A 111 -19.80 -11.02 -8.28
N PHE A 112 -20.37 -11.82 -7.38
CA PHE A 112 -21.13 -13.03 -7.73
C PHE A 112 -22.45 -12.77 -8.48
N LYS A 113 -22.96 -11.54 -8.46
CA LYS A 113 -24.17 -11.16 -9.20
C LYS A 113 -23.88 -10.69 -10.63
N ARG A 114 -22.61 -10.45 -10.96
CA ARG A 114 -22.17 -10.07 -12.31
C ARG A 114 -22.08 -11.31 -13.19
N SER A 115 -22.34 -11.14 -14.49
CA SER A 115 -22.07 -12.17 -15.51
C SER A 115 -20.56 -12.43 -15.62
N GLU A 116 -20.20 -13.58 -16.19
CA GLU A 116 -18.80 -13.92 -16.45
C GLU A 116 -18.11 -12.92 -17.39
N GLU A 117 -18.81 -12.49 -18.45
CA GLU A 117 -18.34 -11.46 -19.38
C GLU A 117 -18.03 -10.14 -18.65
N SER A 118 -18.94 -9.72 -17.76
CA SER A 118 -18.82 -8.50 -16.97
C SER A 118 -17.69 -8.57 -15.93
N ARG A 119 -17.36 -9.75 -15.42
CA ARG A 119 -16.16 -9.98 -14.58
C ARG A 119 -14.90 -9.96 -15.43
N ALA A 120 -14.89 -10.64 -16.58
CA ALA A 120 -13.75 -10.70 -17.48
C ALA A 120 -13.32 -9.31 -17.98
N LYS A 121 -14.29 -8.45 -18.33
CA LYS A 121 -14.01 -7.05 -18.72
C LYS A 121 -13.30 -6.26 -17.62
N LEU A 122 -13.76 -6.38 -16.38
CA LEU A 122 -13.12 -5.70 -15.24
C LEU A 122 -11.71 -6.24 -14.98
N LEU A 123 -11.52 -7.56 -15.06
CA LEU A 123 -10.21 -8.19 -14.85
C LEU A 123 -9.21 -7.81 -15.95
N ASP A 124 -9.65 -7.72 -17.21
CA ASP A 124 -8.82 -7.26 -18.32
C ASP A 124 -8.38 -5.79 -18.15
N GLN A 125 -9.29 -4.93 -17.68
CA GLN A 125 -8.94 -3.54 -17.32
C GLN A 125 -7.93 -3.50 -16.16
N LEU A 126 -8.15 -4.28 -15.10
CA LEU A 126 -7.21 -4.37 -13.97
C LEU A 126 -5.82 -4.83 -14.42
N LYS A 127 -5.77 -5.83 -15.31
CA LYS A 127 -4.52 -6.34 -15.86
C LYS A 127 -3.72 -5.23 -16.54
N LYS A 128 -4.37 -4.47 -17.43
CA LYS A 128 -3.76 -3.33 -18.12
C LYS A 128 -3.27 -2.26 -17.14
N MET A 129 -4.05 -1.96 -16.09
CA MET A 129 -3.67 -1.00 -15.05
C MET A 129 -2.44 -1.47 -14.25
N VAL A 130 -2.38 -2.74 -13.86
CA VAL A 130 -1.23 -3.32 -13.16
C VAL A 130 0.01 -3.33 -14.06
N GLU A 131 -0.14 -3.68 -15.33
CA GLU A 131 0.96 -3.61 -16.31
C GLU A 131 1.47 -2.18 -16.49
N GLU A 132 0.59 -1.18 -16.54
CA GLU A 132 0.96 0.22 -16.63
C GLU A 132 1.72 0.69 -15.37
N MET A 133 1.24 0.33 -14.18
CA MET A 133 1.91 0.63 -12.92
C MET A 133 3.32 -0.01 -12.86
N ARG A 134 3.46 -1.24 -13.36
CA ARG A 134 4.74 -1.97 -13.38
C ARG A 134 5.75 -1.41 -14.38
N ARG A 135 5.31 -0.61 -15.37
CA ARG A 135 6.22 0.05 -16.33
C ARG A 135 6.88 1.29 -15.75
N ILE A 136 6.42 1.80 -14.61
CA ILE A 136 7.04 2.96 -13.98
C ILE A 136 8.43 2.55 -13.46
N SER A 137 9.47 3.18 -14.00
CA SER A 137 10.84 2.92 -13.57
C SER A 137 11.10 3.48 -12.16
N PRO A 138 11.77 2.72 -11.28
CA PRO A 138 12.19 3.22 -9.97
C PRO A 138 13.18 4.39 -10.11
N PRO A 139 13.13 5.39 -9.22
CA PRO A 139 14.19 6.40 -9.11
C PRO A 139 15.56 5.76 -8.84
N ASP A 140 16.62 6.41 -9.31
CA ASP A 140 17.99 5.94 -9.08
C ASP A 140 18.30 5.80 -7.58
N ASN A 141 18.93 4.68 -7.22
CA ASN A 141 19.33 4.34 -5.84
C ASN A 141 18.17 4.23 -4.83
N ILE A 142 16.93 4.09 -5.28
CA ILE A 142 15.82 3.82 -4.36
C ILE A 142 15.91 2.37 -3.83
N GLY A 143 15.65 2.22 -2.53
CA GLY A 143 15.44 0.92 -1.90
C GLY A 143 13.95 0.63 -1.71
N VAL A 144 13.61 -0.34 -0.86
CA VAL A 144 12.21 -0.66 -0.54
C VAL A 144 11.66 0.45 0.36
N ALA A 145 10.84 1.33 -0.22
CA ALA A 145 10.44 2.59 0.39
C ALA A 145 9.12 3.10 -0.21
N ASN A 146 8.47 4.05 0.47
CA ASN A 146 7.31 4.73 -0.10
C ASN A 146 7.72 5.60 -1.30
N VAL A 147 6.72 6.19 -1.97
CA VAL A 147 6.92 7.04 -3.15
C VAL A 147 7.84 8.26 -2.92
N ASP A 148 7.90 8.75 -1.68
CA ASP A 148 8.73 9.89 -1.26
C ASP A 148 10.08 9.41 -0.68
N SER A 149 10.49 8.16 -0.92
CA SER A 149 11.72 7.55 -0.35
C SER A 149 11.74 7.46 1.19
N GLY A 150 10.57 7.51 1.83
CA GLY A 150 10.39 7.38 3.27
C GLY A 150 9.86 6.01 3.70
N PRO A 151 9.49 5.88 5.00
CA PRO A 151 8.92 4.65 5.54
C PRO A 151 7.64 4.23 4.84
N LEU A 152 7.48 2.93 4.65
CA LEU A 152 6.24 2.32 4.20
C LEU A 152 5.25 2.24 5.35
N CYS A 153 3.96 2.13 5.02
CA CYS A 153 2.88 1.97 5.99
C CYS A 153 2.10 0.71 5.64
N ASP A 154 2.01 -0.27 6.53
CA ASP A 154 1.13 -1.41 6.36
C ASP A 154 0.71 -1.89 7.76
N PRO A 155 -0.49 -1.51 8.24
CA PRO A 155 -0.96 -1.86 9.58
C PRO A 155 -1.20 -3.36 9.75
N ARG A 156 -1.08 -4.15 8.69
CA ARG A 156 -1.20 -5.61 8.72
C ARG A 156 0.13 -6.28 9.01
N LEU A 157 1.27 -5.62 8.79
CA LEU A 157 2.55 -6.25 9.11
C LEU A 157 2.73 -6.31 10.63
N PRO A 158 3.23 -7.44 11.15
CA PRO A 158 3.45 -7.59 12.59
C PRO A 158 4.51 -6.59 13.06
N GLY A 159 4.19 -5.81 14.10
CA GLY A 159 5.07 -4.78 14.62
C GLY A 159 4.45 -3.94 15.73
N THR A 160 5.25 -3.03 16.29
CA THR A 160 4.80 -2.03 17.27
C THR A 160 4.36 -0.71 16.63
N SER A 161 4.53 -0.59 15.31
CA SER A 161 4.17 0.57 14.49
C SER A 161 3.60 0.11 13.17
N ASP A 162 2.65 0.87 12.63
CA ASP A 162 2.12 0.68 11.26
C ASP A 162 3.18 1.03 10.20
N PHE A 163 4.27 1.69 10.59
CA PHE A 163 5.36 2.11 9.69
C PHE A 163 6.59 1.22 9.79
N PHE A 164 7.22 0.97 8.65
CA PHE A 164 8.43 0.14 8.55
C PHE A 164 9.34 0.62 7.40
N GLY A 165 10.63 0.30 7.50
CA GLY A 165 11.64 0.81 6.58
C GLY A 165 11.88 2.34 6.72
N PRO A 166 12.35 3.02 5.67
CA PRO A 166 12.73 2.47 4.37
C PRO A 166 13.91 1.51 4.47
N PHE A 167 14.02 0.58 3.55
CA PHE A 167 15.13 -0.38 3.49
C PHE A 167 16.03 -0.05 2.31
N LYS A 168 17.34 -0.13 2.52
CA LYS A 168 18.31 0.13 1.45
C LYS A 168 18.26 -0.92 0.35
N THR A 169 17.96 -2.16 0.72
CA THR A 169 17.94 -3.30 -0.21
C THR A 169 16.71 -4.18 0.00
N VAL A 170 16.41 -5.02 -1.01
CA VAL A 170 15.39 -6.07 -0.90
C VAL A 170 15.72 -7.06 0.22
N GLN A 171 17.00 -7.34 0.44
CA GLN A 171 17.48 -8.25 1.49
C GLN A 171 17.24 -7.67 2.88
N ASP A 172 17.44 -6.37 3.08
CA ASP A 172 17.13 -5.70 4.36
C ASP A 172 15.62 -5.76 4.66
N PHE A 173 14.79 -5.58 3.63
CA PHE A 173 13.34 -5.77 3.74
C PHE A 173 12.98 -7.22 4.12
N HIS A 174 13.54 -8.22 3.44
CA HIS A 174 13.31 -9.63 3.77
C HIS A 174 13.79 -10.01 5.17
N ARG A 175 14.94 -9.48 5.61
CA ARG A 175 15.42 -9.66 7.00
C ARG A 175 14.41 -9.10 8.00
N HIS A 176 13.88 -7.91 7.74
CA HIS A 176 12.84 -7.31 8.59
C HIS A 176 11.58 -8.16 8.65
N LEU A 177 11.11 -8.66 7.50
CA LEU A 177 9.94 -9.53 7.38
C LEU A 177 10.04 -10.85 8.17
N ARG A 178 11.26 -11.27 8.52
CA ARG A 178 11.54 -12.44 9.37
C ARG A 178 12.03 -12.07 10.76
N GLY A 179 11.74 -10.86 11.24
CA GLY A 179 12.11 -10.42 12.59
C GLY A 179 13.62 -10.42 12.88
N GLY A 180 14.46 -10.25 11.85
CA GLY A 180 15.92 -10.26 11.99
C GLY A 180 16.58 -11.63 11.88
N VAL A 181 15.82 -12.72 11.65
CA VAL A 181 16.38 -14.07 11.52
C VAL A 181 17.23 -14.20 10.25
N GLU A 182 18.50 -14.58 10.44
CA GLU A 182 19.49 -14.83 9.39
C GLU A 182 19.74 -16.32 9.18
N ALA A 183 20.48 -16.68 8.13
CA ALA A 183 20.79 -18.07 7.83
C ALA A 183 21.61 -18.70 8.98
N HIS A 184 21.16 -19.86 9.48
CA HIS A 184 21.85 -20.63 10.51
C HIS A 184 21.71 -22.13 10.24
N PRO A 185 22.78 -22.94 10.41
CA PRO A 185 22.73 -24.39 10.15
C PRO A 185 21.67 -25.15 10.96
N ASP A 186 21.36 -24.66 12.17
CA ASP A 186 20.42 -25.30 13.09
C ASP A 186 18.95 -24.91 12.85
N HIS A 187 18.66 -24.09 11.84
CA HIS A 187 17.28 -23.77 11.49
C HIS A 187 16.59 -24.98 10.84
N GLN A 188 15.31 -25.16 11.20
CA GLN A 188 14.46 -26.16 10.54
C GLN A 188 14.38 -25.90 9.03
N ALA A 189 14.14 -26.96 8.26
CA ALA A 189 14.15 -26.92 6.80
C ALA A 189 13.33 -25.77 6.20
N ASP A 190 12.09 -25.56 6.69
CA ASP A 190 11.21 -24.49 6.21
C ASP A 190 11.81 -23.08 6.37
N ILE A 191 12.52 -22.80 7.48
CA ILE A 191 13.15 -21.48 7.70
C ILE A 191 14.34 -21.31 6.78
N SER A 192 15.16 -22.35 6.62
CA SER A 192 16.29 -22.35 5.70
C SER A 192 15.83 -22.19 4.24
N GLU A 193 14.73 -22.84 3.85
CA GLU A 193 14.11 -22.69 2.53
C GLU A 193 13.57 -21.27 2.31
N LEU A 194 12.88 -20.69 3.31
CA LEU A 194 12.39 -19.32 3.26
C LEU A 194 13.54 -18.32 3.05
N ILE A 195 14.61 -18.43 3.84
CA ILE A 195 15.77 -17.53 3.76
C ILE A 195 16.43 -17.64 2.39
N SER A 196 16.72 -18.86 1.94
CA SER A 196 17.34 -19.11 0.63
C SER A 196 16.48 -18.58 -0.53
N SER A 197 15.16 -18.79 -0.46
CA SER A 197 14.22 -18.26 -1.43
C SER A 197 14.25 -16.73 -1.48
N GLN A 198 14.22 -16.07 -0.32
CA GLN A 198 14.29 -14.60 -0.21
C GLN A 198 15.64 -14.01 -0.65
N GLU A 199 16.74 -14.73 -0.45
CA GLU A 199 18.07 -14.33 -0.93
C GLU A 199 18.21 -14.41 -2.46
N SER A 200 17.46 -15.32 -3.10
CA SER A 200 17.43 -15.47 -4.56
C SER A 200 16.60 -14.42 -5.29
N ILE A 201 15.80 -13.60 -4.58
CA ILE A 201 14.96 -12.58 -5.20
C ILE A 201 15.84 -11.45 -5.75
N PRO A 202 15.68 -11.08 -7.04
CA PRO A 202 16.36 -9.94 -7.64
C PRO A 202 16.11 -8.63 -6.87
N SER A 203 17.07 -7.70 -6.99
CA SER A 203 16.97 -6.39 -6.33
C SER A 203 16.10 -5.39 -7.08
N ASP A 204 15.57 -5.74 -8.25
CA ASP A 204 14.72 -4.87 -9.05
C ASP A 204 13.41 -4.54 -8.32
N LEU A 205 13.09 -3.25 -8.30
CA LEU A 205 11.90 -2.73 -7.63
C LEU A 205 10.86 -2.29 -8.66
N VAL A 206 9.60 -2.52 -8.31
CA VAL A 206 8.45 -2.04 -9.07
C VAL A 206 7.52 -1.25 -8.16
N PHE A 207 6.79 -0.30 -8.73
CA PHE A 207 5.75 0.39 -7.98
C PHE A 207 4.59 -0.57 -7.71
N THR A 208 4.18 -0.64 -6.46
CA THR A 208 3.19 -1.60 -5.95
C THR A 208 2.13 -0.83 -5.16
N HIS A 209 0.86 -1.18 -5.36
CA HIS A 209 -0.26 -0.66 -4.58
C HIS A 209 -0.20 -1.20 -3.14
N GLY A 210 0.10 -2.49 -2.97
CA GLY A 210 0.30 -3.12 -1.65
C GLY A 210 -0.98 -3.65 -1.00
N ASP A 211 -2.13 -3.03 -1.31
CA ASP A 211 -3.45 -3.46 -0.82
C ASP A 211 -4.53 -3.58 -1.92
N LEU A 212 -4.21 -4.24 -3.05
CA LEU A 212 -5.10 -4.31 -4.22
C LEU A 212 -6.23 -5.35 -4.05
N SER A 213 -7.16 -5.03 -3.14
CA SER A 213 -8.32 -5.85 -2.81
C SER A 213 -9.56 -5.49 -3.65
N SER A 214 -10.52 -6.43 -3.73
CA SER A 214 -11.84 -6.15 -4.32
C SER A 214 -12.68 -5.11 -3.55
N LEU A 215 -12.22 -4.65 -2.38
CA LEU A 215 -12.82 -3.56 -1.62
C LEU A 215 -12.30 -2.17 -2.03
N ASN A 216 -11.11 -2.14 -2.64
CA ASN A 216 -10.35 -0.95 -3.02
C ASN A 216 -10.44 -0.65 -4.53
N ILE A 217 -11.01 -1.58 -5.30
CA ILE A 217 -11.32 -1.38 -6.72
C ILE A 217 -12.80 -1.00 -6.84
N LEU A 218 -13.06 0.21 -7.33
CA LEU A 218 -14.39 0.75 -7.55
C LEU A 218 -14.77 0.63 -9.02
N ALA A 219 -15.97 0.09 -9.29
CA ALA A 219 -16.52 -0.01 -10.64
C ALA A 219 -17.86 0.74 -10.76
N SER A 220 -18.11 1.24 -11.97
CA SER A 220 -19.40 1.78 -12.40
C SER A 220 -19.84 1.03 -13.65
N GLY A 221 -20.80 0.12 -13.52
CA GLY A 221 -21.14 -0.82 -14.59
C GLY A 221 -19.98 -1.79 -14.82
N ASP A 222 -19.48 -1.86 -16.05
CA ASP A 222 -18.36 -2.72 -16.47
C ASP A 222 -17.04 -1.95 -16.60
N GLU A 223 -16.98 -0.71 -16.11
CA GLU A 223 -15.78 0.13 -16.14
C GLU A 223 -15.23 0.32 -14.73
N ILE A 224 -13.91 0.23 -14.60
CA ILE A 224 -13.21 0.61 -13.37
C ILE A 224 -13.26 2.13 -13.25
N ALA A 225 -13.96 2.60 -12.22
CA ALA A 225 -14.12 4.02 -11.92
C ALA A 225 -12.96 4.56 -11.07
N GLY A 226 -12.26 3.68 -10.34
CA GLY A 226 -11.15 4.10 -9.50
C GLY A 226 -10.49 2.99 -8.68
N ILE A 227 -9.21 3.15 -8.40
CA ILE A 227 -8.47 2.40 -7.37
C ILE A 227 -8.17 3.37 -6.21
N ILE A 228 -8.52 2.95 -5.00
CA ILE A 228 -8.40 3.74 -3.76
C ILE A 228 -7.52 3.02 -2.74
N ASP A 229 -7.19 3.71 -1.64
CA ASP A 229 -6.42 3.17 -0.50
C ASP A 229 -4.94 2.89 -0.81
N TRP A 230 -4.27 3.91 -1.35
CA TRP A 230 -2.85 3.89 -1.74
C TRP A 230 -1.89 4.07 -0.54
N GLU A 231 -2.34 3.79 0.68
CA GLU A 231 -1.57 4.05 1.89
C GLU A 231 -0.37 3.10 2.07
N THR A 232 -0.48 1.90 1.48
CA THR A 232 0.55 0.85 1.48
C THR A 232 1.48 0.92 0.27
N ALA A 233 1.24 1.89 -0.62
CA ALA A 233 1.91 1.96 -1.90
C ALA A 233 3.38 2.41 -1.80
N GLY A 234 4.21 1.85 -2.67
CA GLY A 234 5.64 2.15 -2.69
C GLY A 234 6.41 1.30 -3.68
N TRP A 235 7.73 1.32 -3.53
CA TRP A 235 8.68 0.53 -4.30
C TRP A 235 8.97 -0.77 -3.55
N TYR A 236 8.66 -1.89 -4.18
CA TYR A 236 8.76 -3.22 -3.58
C TYR A 236 9.35 -4.24 -4.58
N PRO A 237 9.80 -5.42 -4.11
CA PRO A 237 10.12 -6.54 -4.98
C PRO A 237 8.93 -6.91 -5.89
N TYR A 238 9.21 -7.38 -7.10
CA TYR A 238 8.20 -7.66 -8.14
C TYR A 238 7.03 -8.56 -7.71
N TYR A 239 7.27 -9.44 -6.74
CA TYR A 239 6.29 -10.43 -6.28
C TYR A 239 5.27 -9.84 -5.30
N TRP A 240 5.59 -8.70 -4.68
CA TRP A 240 4.87 -8.22 -3.50
C TRP A 240 3.38 -8.02 -3.77
N GLU A 241 3.02 -7.32 -4.86
CA GLU A 241 1.63 -7.10 -5.27
C GLU A 241 0.85 -8.41 -5.43
N TYR A 242 1.45 -9.45 -6.03
CA TYR A 242 0.76 -10.72 -6.23
C TYR A 242 0.42 -11.36 -4.88
N THR A 243 1.42 -11.46 -4.00
CA THR A 243 1.26 -12.12 -2.71
C THR A 243 0.38 -11.34 -1.73
N SER A 244 0.46 -10.01 -1.76
CA SER A 244 -0.39 -9.15 -0.92
C SER A 244 -1.84 -9.14 -1.42
N ALA A 245 -2.09 -9.03 -2.74
CA ALA A 245 -3.43 -9.11 -3.30
C ALA A 245 -4.07 -10.49 -3.07
N TRP A 246 -3.28 -11.57 -3.14
CA TRP A 246 -3.74 -12.93 -2.88
C TRP A 246 -4.16 -13.14 -1.42
N ASN A 247 -3.45 -12.54 -0.45
CA ASN A 247 -3.75 -12.74 0.98
C ASN A 247 -4.35 -11.50 1.66
N VAL A 248 -4.94 -10.61 0.87
CA VAL A 248 -5.36 -9.26 1.29
C VAL A 248 -6.44 -9.25 2.38
N ASN A 249 -7.33 -10.25 2.39
CA ASN A 249 -8.42 -10.33 3.36
C ASN A 249 -8.96 -11.77 3.52
N PRO A 250 -8.91 -12.35 4.74
CA PRO A 250 -9.44 -13.69 5.01
C PRO A 250 -10.96 -13.80 4.83
N GLN A 251 -11.70 -12.69 4.85
CA GLN A 251 -13.14 -12.63 4.61
C GLN A 251 -13.50 -12.61 3.11
N ASN A 252 -12.49 -12.59 2.23
CA ASN A 252 -12.66 -12.39 0.80
C ASN A 252 -11.85 -13.41 -0.01
N GLU A 253 -11.97 -14.69 0.36
CA GLU A 253 -11.18 -15.77 -0.25
C GLU A 253 -11.44 -15.93 -1.74
N PHE A 254 -12.61 -15.52 -2.24
CA PHE A 254 -12.89 -15.59 -3.68
C PHE A 254 -11.91 -14.77 -4.51
N TRP A 255 -11.38 -13.68 -3.94
CA TRP A 255 -10.44 -12.81 -4.63
C TRP A 255 -9.14 -13.54 -5.00
N ARG A 256 -8.71 -14.52 -4.19
CA ARG A 256 -7.54 -15.36 -4.48
C ARG A 256 -7.62 -16.00 -5.87
N GLY A 257 -8.78 -16.52 -6.24
CA GLY A 257 -8.99 -17.15 -7.54
C GLY A 257 -9.13 -16.16 -8.71
N GLU A 258 -9.32 -14.88 -8.43
CA GLU A 258 -9.40 -13.82 -9.44
C GLU A 258 -8.03 -13.14 -9.66
N VAL A 259 -7.18 -13.06 -8.63
CA VAL A 259 -5.84 -12.44 -8.70
C VAL A 259 -5.00 -13.02 -9.85
N ASP A 260 -5.01 -14.34 -10.02
CA ASP A 260 -4.29 -15.05 -11.09
C ASP A 260 -4.72 -14.62 -12.51
N LYS A 261 -5.88 -13.98 -12.66
CA LYS A 261 -6.44 -13.56 -13.95
C LYS A 261 -5.97 -12.17 -14.38
N PHE A 262 -5.51 -11.33 -13.45
CA PHE A 262 -5.06 -9.96 -13.76
C PHE A 262 -3.65 -9.64 -13.26
N ILE A 263 -3.07 -10.47 -12.41
CA ILE A 263 -1.66 -10.43 -12.03
C ILE A 263 -1.02 -11.75 -12.44
N GLN A 264 0.17 -11.70 -13.02
CA GLN A 264 0.93 -12.91 -13.36
C GLN A 264 1.08 -13.81 -12.12
N PRO A 265 0.66 -15.08 -12.17
CA PRO A 265 0.81 -16.01 -11.06
C PRO A 265 2.29 -16.27 -10.74
N LEU A 266 2.63 -16.20 -9.45
CA LEU A 266 3.98 -16.40 -8.93
C LEU A 266 3.94 -17.47 -7.81
N PRO A 267 3.77 -18.76 -8.17
CA PRO A 267 3.50 -19.81 -7.19
C PRO A 267 4.68 -20.09 -6.25
N LYS A 268 5.93 -19.88 -6.70
CA LYS A 268 7.13 -20.07 -5.88
C LYS A 268 7.22 -18.99 -4.80
N GLU A 269 7.02 -17.74 -5.19
CA GLU A 269 7.04 -16.58 -4.32
C GLU A 269 5.84 -16.59 -3.36
N LEU A 270 4.68 -17.08 -3.82
CA LEU A 270 3.55 -17.31 -2.93
C LEU A 270 3.80 -18.43 -1.92
N ALA A 271 4.50 -19.51 -2.30
CA ALA A 271 4.91 -20.55 -1.36
C ALA A 271 5.90 -20.00 -0.31
N MET A 272 6.87 -19.20 -0.77
CA MET A 272 7.79 -18.46 0.10
C MET A 272 7.04 -17.55 1.09
N GLU A 273 6.08 -16.74 0.63
CA GLU A 273 5.28 -15.90 1.54
C GLU A 273 4.40 -16.72 2.49
N LYS A 274 3.87 -17.87 2.07
CA LYS A 274 3.15 -18.79 2.97
C LYS A 274 4.05 -19.35 4.08
N LEU A 275 5.30 -19.70 3.77
CA LEU A 275 6.28 -20.08 4.79
C LEU A 275 6.55 -18.92 5.74
N ARG A 276 6.72 -17.70 5.19
CA ARG A 276 6.87 -16.50 6.03
C ARG A 276 5.67 -16.33 6.98
N TRP A 277 4.44 -16.41 6.48
CA TRP A 277 3.23 -16.25 7.29
C TRP A 277 3.12 -17.29 8.40
N LYS A 278 3.49 -18.54 8.09
CA LYS A 278 3.47 -19.65 9.05
C LYS A 278 4.38 -19.39 10.26
N TYR A 279 5.54 -18.77 10.07
CA TYR A 279 6.55 -18.63 11.13
C TYR A 279 6.67 -17.23 11.73
N PHE A 280 6.39 -16.20 10.94
CA PHE A 280 6.59 -14.80 11.31
C PHE A 280 5.30 -13.99 11.31
N GLY A 281 4.15 -14.66 11.17
CA GLY A 281 2.83 -14.05 11.15
C GLY A 281 2.36 -13.67 9.75
N ALA A 282 1.06 -13.90 9.51
CA ALA A 282 0.37 -13.32 8.38
C ALA A 282 0.15 -11.81 8.61
N PHE A 283 -0.33 -11.15 7.56
CA PHE A 283 -1.08 -9.90 7.66
C PHE A 283 -2.08 -9.89 8.83
#